data_AF-A0A3M1QIK1-F1
#
_entry.id   AF-A0A3M1QIK1-F1
#
_cell.length_a   1.000
_cell.length_b   1.000
_cell.length_c   1.000
_cell.angle_alpha   90.00
_cell.angle_beta   90.00
_cell.angle_gamma   90.00
#
_symmetry.space_group_name_H-M   'P 1'
#
loop_
_entity.id
_entity.type
_entity.pdbx_description
1 polymer ?
#
loop_
_entity_poly.entity_id
_entity_poly.type
_entity_poly.pdbx_seq_one_letter_code
_entity_poly.pdbx_strand_id
1 'polypeptide(L)'
;MHAMTTFVAGLGVAAQEYPEYGAPEAGAAAAVAGIFTLVWLVLFVLLIAGMWKVFAKAGKPGWAAIIPIYNLVVLLEIAGKPVWWIILMLIPVVNFVVALLVSLA
;
A
#
# COMPACT_ATOMS: atom_id res chain seq x y z
N MET A 1 57.20 4.49 9.81
CA MET A 1 55.84 4.85 10.29
C MET A 1 55.59 6.36 10.29
N HIS A 2 56.40 7.21 10.93
CA HIS A 2 56.19 8.68 10.93
C HIS A 2 56.14 9.38 9.55
N ALA A 3 56.74 8.79 8.50
CA ALA A 3 56.74 9.36 7.15
C ALA A 3 55.43 9.15 6.35
N MET A 4 54.51 8.29 6.83
CA MET A 4 53.26 7.99 6.09
C MET A 4 52.09 8.85 6.57
N THR A 5 52.11 9.32 7.83
CA THR A 5 51.13 10.26 8.37
C THR A 5 51.31 11.68 7.83
N THR A 6 52.53 12.08 7.49
CA THR A 6 52.82 13.42 6.93
C THR A 6 52.46 13.56 5.45
N PHE A 7 52.52 12.48 4.66
CA PHE A 7 52.19 12.51 3.23
C PHE A 7 50.71 12.83 2.95
N VAL A 8 49.80 12.33 3.80
CA VAL A 8 48.35 12.59 3.67
C VAL A 8 47.99 14.05 3.99
N ALA A 9 48.71 14.68 4.92
CA ALA A 9 48.49 16.08 5.29
C ALA A 9 48.93 17.08 4.19
N GLY A 10 49.89 16.71 3.33
CA GLY A 10 50.44 17.58 2.29
C GLY A 10 49.58 17.73 1.03
N LEU A 11 48.55 16.90 0.85
CA LEU A 11 47.75 16.85 -0.39
C LEU A 11 46.59 17.86 -0.46
N GLY A 12 46.36 18.67 0.58
CA GLY A 12 45.29 19.68 0.60
C GLY A 12 43.85 19.12 0.70
N VAL A 13 43.68 17.79 0.66
CA VAL A 13 42.38 17.10 0.74
C VAL A 13 41.75 17.15 2.15
N ALA A 14 42.47 17.68 3.15
CA ALA A 14 42.09 17.65 4.56
C ALA A 14 41.08 18.72 5.03
N ALA A 15 40.40 19.42 4.11
CA ALA A 15 39.49 20.53 4.44
C ALA A 15 38.27 20.66 3.51
N GLN A 16 37.80 19.57 2.89
CA GLN A 16 36.43 19.58 2.36
C GLN A 16 35.45 19.54 3.53
N GLU A 17 34.82 20.67 3.83
CA GLU A 17 33.63 20.73 4.66
C GLU A 17 32.56 19.87 3.99
N TYR A 18 32.35 18.66 4.52
CA TYR A 18 31.21 17.84 4.13
C TYR A 18 29.94 18.61 4.52
N PRO A 19 29.02 18.90 3.57
CA PRO A 19 27.80 19.61 3.91
C PRO A 19 27.04 18.80 4.96
N GLU A 20 26.76 19.41 6.10
CA GLU A 20 25.93 18.80 7.15
C GLU A 20 24.52 18.63 6.59
N TYR A 21 24.25 17.46 6.01
CA TYR A 21 22.92 17.09 5.56
C TYR A 21 22.06 16.90 6.82
N GLY A 22 21.36 17.96 7.22
CA GLY A 22 20.49 17.95 8.38
C GLY A 22 19.53 16.77 8.31
N ALA A 23 19.62 15.88 9.30
CA ALA A 23 18.68 14.78 9.42
C ALA A 23 17.26 15.38 9.51
N PRO A 24 16.26 14.81 8.80
CA PRO A 24 14.90 15.32 8.87
C PRO A 24 14.44 15.29 10.33
N GLU A 25 14.10 16.46 10.86
CA GLU A 25 13.68 16.61 12.24
C GLU A 25 12.50 15.66 12.53
N ALA A 26 12.69 14.74 13.48
CA ALA A 26 11.82 13.57 13.62
C ALA A 26 10.33 13.94 13.80
N GLY A 27 10.04 15.13 14.35
CA GLY A 27 8.69 15.69 14.45
C GLY A 27 8.02 15.95 13.10
N ALA A 28 8.74 16.46 12.09
CA ALA A 28 8.17 16.70 10.76
C ALA A 28 7.81 15.39 10.04
N ALA A 29 8.72 14.40 10.09
CA ALA A 29 8.48 13.06 9.54
C ALA A 29 7.29 12.36 10.25
N ALA A 30 7.21 12.45 11.58
CA ALA A 30 6.10 11.90 12.35
C ALA A 30 4.77 12.58 12.06
N ALA A 31 4.75 13.91 11.88
CA ALA A 31 3.54 14.66 11.53
C ALA A 31 3.00 14.26 10.15
N VAL A 32 3.86 14.14 9.13
CA VAL A 32 3.48 13.68 7.79
C VAL A 32 2.91 12.26 7.82
N ALA A 33 3.59 11.34 8.53
CA ALA A 33 3.12 9.96 8.69
C ALA A 33 1.76 9.89 9.43
N GLY A 34 1.58 10.71 10.47
CA GLY A 34 0.33 10.81 11.23
C GLY A 34 -0.84 11.30 10.38
N ILE A 35 -0.66 12.39 9.64
CA ILE A 35 -1.67 12.93 8.71
C ILE A 35 -2.04 11.89 7.65
N PHE A 36 -1.04 11.24 7.03
CA PHE A 36 -1.25 10.19 6.03
C PHE A 36 -2.08 9.02 6.60
N THR A 37 -1.77 8.58 7.82
CA THR A 37 -2.50 7.51 8.52
C THR A 37 -3.96 7.91 8.80
N LEU A 38 -4.20 9.14 9.27
CA LEU A 38 -5.55 9.64 9.54
C LEU A 38 -6.39 9.71 8.26
N VAL A 39 -5.84 10.22 7.17
CA VAL A 39 -6.52 10.27 5.86
C VAL A 39 -6.86 8.86 5.38
N TRP A 40 -5.93 7.90 5.49
CA TRP A 40 -6.19 6.50 5.14
C TRP A 40 -7.31 5.87 5.97
N LEU A 41 -7.34 6.10 7.28
CA LEU A 41 -8.40 5.59 8.16
C LEU A 41 -9.78 6.16 7.79
N VAL A 42 -9.87 7.47 7.49
CA VAL A 42 -11.12 8.10 7.05
C VAL A 42 -11.60 7.49 5.73
N LEU A 43 -10.70 7.35 4.74
CA LEU A 43 -11.04 6.72 3.45
C LEU A 43 -11.48 5.27 3.60
N PHE A 44 -10.84 4.50 4.49
CA PHE A 44 -11.19 3.11 4.77
C PHE A 44 -12.59 2.97 5.39
N VAL A 45 -12.93 3.82 6.35
CA VAL A 45 -14.28 3.86 6.95
C VAL A 45 -15.34 4.26 5.91
N LEU A 46 -15.06 5.25 5.06
CA LEU A 46 -15.96 5.65 3.98
C LEU A 46 -16.18 4.54 2.94
N LEU A 47 -15.13 3.79 2.59
CA LEU A 47 -15.22 2.64 1.69
C LEU A 47 -16.14 1.54 2.27
N ILE A 48 -15.95 1.17 3.54
CA ILE A 48 -16.79 0.19 4.23
C ILE A 48 -18.25 0.67 4.31
N ALA A 49 -18.48 1.94 4.64
CA ALA A 49 -19.82 2.52 4.68
C ALA A 49 -20.52 2.49 3.31
N GLY A 50 -19.78 2.78 2.22
CA GLY A 50 -20.27 2.65 0.85
C GLY A 50 -20.64 1.20 0.50
N MET A 51 -19.75 0.25 0.79
CA MET A 51 -19.97 -1.18 0.51
C MET A 51 -21.13 -1.76 1.34
N TRP A 52 -21.31 -1.31 2.58
CA TRP A 52 -22.49 -1.64 3.41
C TRP A 52 -23.79 -1.21 2.71
N LYS A 53 -23.85 -0.01 2.13
CA LYS A 53 -25.04 0.48 1.40
C LYS A 53 -25.32 -0.36 0.15
N VAL A 54 -24.29 -0.87 -0.54
CA VAL A 54 -24.46 -1.82 -1.67
C VAL A 54 -25.07 -3.14 -1.18
N PHE A 55 -24.51 -3.73 -0.12
CA PHE A 55 -24.97 -5.01 0.42
C PHE A 55 -26.40 -4.92 0.97
N ALA A 56 -26.73 -3.84 1.68
CA ALA A 56 -28.08 -3.58 2.18
C ALA A 56 -29.12 -3.47 1.04
N LYS A 57 -28.77 -2.82 -0.09
CA LYS A 57 -29.66 -2.77 -1.27
C LYS A 57 -29.87 -4.14 -1.91
N ALA A 58 -28.91 -5.05 -1.81
CA ALA A 58 -29.01 -6.41 -2.32
C ALA A 58 -29.56 -7.43 -1.29
N GLY A 59 -30.08 -6.96 -0.14
CA GLY A 59 -30.63 -7.83 0.91
C GLY A 59 -29.58 -8.65 1.67
N LYS A 60 -28.31 -8.24 1.62
CA LYS A 60 -27.17 -8.94 2.25
C LYS A 60 -26.65 -8.19 3.48
N PRO A 61 -26.09 -8.89 4.48
CA PRO A 61 -25.57 -8.25 5.68
C PRO A 61 -24.35 -7.38 5.38
N GLY A 62 -24.43 -6.08 5.69
CA GLY A 62 -23.34 -5.14 5.39
C GLY A 62 -22.04 -5.36 6.18
N TRP A 63 -22.08 -6.04 7.33
CA TRP A 63 -20.85 -6.44 8.04
C TRP A 63 -19.99 -7.42 7.23
N ALA A 64 -20.58 -8.10 6.23
CA ALA A 64 -19.81 -8.90 5.28
C ALA A 64 -18.77 -8.07 4.52
N ALA A 65 -18.89 -6.74 4.47
CA ALA A 65 -17.89 -5.85 3.87
C ALA A 65 -16.52 -5.88 4.59
N ILE A 66 -16.48 -6.32 5.85
CA ILE A 66 -15.29 -6.24 6.71
C ILE A 66 -14.44 -7.52 6.63
N ILE A 67 -15.06 -8.70 6.50
CA ILE A 67 -14.35 -9.98 6.48
C ILE A 67 -13.93 -10.30 5.04
N PRO A 68 -12.62 -10.40 4.71
CA PRO A 68 -12.16 -10.47 3.32
C PRO A 68 -12.76 -11.63 2.51
N ILE A 69 -12.79 -12.85 3.05
CA ILE A 69 -13.33 -14.01 2.33
C ILE A 69 -14.86 -13.93 2.21
N TYR A 70 -15.56 -13.51 3.25
CA TYR A 70 -17.03 -13.43 3.23
C TYR A 70 -17.54 -12.28 2.36
N ASN A 71 -16.79 -11.18 2.26
CA ASN A 71 -17.00 -10.10 1.30
C ASN A 71 -17.07 -10.65 -0.14
N LEU A 72 -16.11 -11.50 -0.52
CA LEU A 72 -16.06 -12.13 -1.84
C LEU A 72 -17.22 -13.10 -2.10
N VAL A 73 -17.61 -13.91 -1.09
CA VAL A 73 -18.82 -14.77 -1.18
C VAL A 73 -20.05 -13.91 -1.48
N VAL A 74 -20.28 -12.88 -0.66
CA VAL A 74 -21.46 -12.01 -0.77
C VAL A 74 -21.46 -11.22 -2.07
N LEU A 75 -20.31 -10.73 -2.54
CA LEU A 75 -20.18 -10.09 -3.85
C LEU A 75 -20.57 -11.02 -5.00
N LEU A 76 -20.13 -12.28 -4.98
CA LEU A 76 -20.50 -13.26 -6.01
C LEU A 76 -21.99 -13.58 -5.98
N GLU A 77 -22.58 -13.73 -4.80
CA GLU A 77 -24.03 -13.91 -4.64
C GLU A 77 -24.83 -12.72 -5.19
N ILE A 78 -24.39 -11.48 -4.91
CA ILE A 78 -25.00 -10.26 -5.45
C ILE A 78 -24.84 -10.16 -6.97
N ALA A 79 -23.69 -10.60 -7.50
CA ALA A 79 -23.40 -10.65 -8.94
C ALA A 79 -24.04 -11.83 -9.68
N GLY A 80 -24.79 -12.71 -8.99
CA GLY A 80 -25.37 -13.91 -9.58
C GLY A 80 -24.34 -14.91 -10.12
N LYS A 81 -23.14 -14.95 -9.54
CA LYS A 81 -22.04 -15.84 -9.93
C LYS A 81 -21.88 -16.99 -8.92
N PRO A 82 -21.50 -18.20 -9.37
CA PRO A 82 -21.36 -19.33 -8.46
C PRO A 82 -20.12 -19.18 -7.56
N VAL A 83 -20.26 -19.58 -6.29
CA VAL A 83 -19.26 -19.37 -5.22
C VAL A 83 -17.89 -20.00 -5.52
N TRP A 84 -17.81 -20.99 -6.43
CA TRP A 84 -16.52 -21.56 -6.86
C TRP A 84 -15.58 -20.51 -7.48
N TRP A 85 -16.10 -19.37 -7.96
CA TRP A 85 -15.31 -18.23 -8.43
C TRP A 85 -14.41 -17.63 -7.34
N ILE A 86 -14.56 -17.97 -6.05
CA ILE A 86 -13.58 -17.60 -5.01
C ILE A 86 -12.23 -18.29 -5.24
N ILE A 87 -12.23 -19.53 -5.76
CA ILE A 87 -10.98 -20.24 -6.09
C ILE A 87 -10.25 -19.48 -7.21
N LEU A 88 -11.00 -18.95 -8.19
CA LEU A 88 -10.44 -18.01 -9.16
C LEU A 88 -9.93 -16.74 -8.44
N MET A 89 -10.74 -16.12 -7.57
CA MET A 89 -10.33 -14.93 -6.82
C MET A 89 -9.20 -15.13 -5.78
N LEU A 90 -8.59 -16.31 -5.71
CA LEU A 90 -7.36 -16.56 -4.96
C LEU A 90 -6.08 -16.66 -5.82
N ILE A 91 -6.17 -16.73 -7.15
CA ILE A 91 -5.02 -17.04 -8.06
C ILE A 91 -4.56 -15.76 -8.82
N PRO A 92 -4.29 -14.65 -8.10
CA PRO A 92 -4.04 -13.30 -8.59
C PRO A 92 -4.51 -12.85 -10.01
N VAL A 93 -5.72 -13.11 -10.52
CA VAL A 93 -6.93 -13.74 -9.98
C VAL A 93 -7.42 -14.82 -10.98
N VAL A 94 -7.92 -14.46 -12.16
CA VAL A 94 -8.19 -15.45 -13.23
C VAL A 94 -6.88 -15.66 -14.02
N ASN A 95 -5.82 -16.03 -13.28
CA ASN A 95 -4.43 -15.60 -13.50
C ASN A 95 -4.33 -14.05 -13.45
N PHE A 96 -3.17 -13.45 -13.77
CA PHE A 96 -3.23 -12.17 -14.50
C PHE A 96 -4.19 -12.41 -15.68
N VAL A 97 -5.40 -11.82 -15.62
CA VAL A 97 -6.71 -12.39 -16.08
C VAL A 97 -6.79 -13.16 -17.42
N VAL A 98 -5.81 -13.28 -18.33
CA VAL A 98 -5.24 -12.29 -19.24
C VAL A 98 -4.63 -10.98 -18.68
N ALA A 99 -3.54 -10.48 -19.28
CA ALA A 99 -2.82 -9.27 -18.82
C ALA A 99 -2.95 -8.00 -19.72
N LEU A 100 -4.12 -7.42 -20.04
CA LEU A 100 -5.50 -7.91 -19.86
C LEU A 100 -6.24 -7.94 -21.17
N LEU A 101 -6.24 -9.16 -21.71
CA LEU A 101 -6.56 -9.61 -23.05
C LEU A 101 -5.54 -9.00 -24.04
N VAL A 102 -5.19 -7.71 -23.85
CA VAL A 102 -4.06 -6.93 -24.39
C VAL A 102 -2.71 -7.66 -24.27
N SER A 103 -1.84 -7.57 -25.27
CA SER A 103 -1.67 -8.64 -26.28
C SER A 103 -2.92 -9.12 -27.06
N LEU A 104 -3.94 -8.27 -27.25
CA LEU A 104 -5.29 -8.67 -27.72
C LEU A 104 -5.47 -8.68 -29.24
N ALA A 105 -4.37 -8.49 -29.95
CA ALA A 105 -4.29 -8.37 -31.39
C ALA A 105 -3.17 -9.28 -31.86
#